data_AF-A0A836G9N0-F1
#
_entry.id   AF-A0A836G9N0-F1
#
_cell.length_a   1.000
_cell.length_b   1.000
_cell.length_c   1.000
_cell.angle_alpha   90.00
_cell.angle_beta   90.00
_cell.angle_gamma   90.00
#
_symmetry.space_group_name_H-M   'P 1'
#
loop_
_entity.id
_entity.type
_entity.pdbx_description
1 polymer ?
#
loop_
_entity_poly.entity_id
_entity_poly.type
_entity_poly.pdbx_seq_one_letter_code
_entity_poly.pdbx_strand_id
1 'polypeptide(L)'
;MNAPANHGEDVVNAVAGGGATADSLSSSGVDKDTLEVMRLRQELHECQDKFATWKEKAKMGVDQMRAQIIDLTRKLDESTKQCALLAASPCSAETLPASYVAQSQEFMYAHAFAAACLLVDTASLSHSGGAPGQCMSTATCPAKSPASLNATTENLQKTIKDQSDRLKEAHHALKRSTNELLQRTEALHQQDERLAELKCRIAELEASNTSLKQQLMSVPNTEEWKQAQDELDEQLARARLEYERRESQLVLQHSAEVQTLKASHEREIQEMQREQQDAVAQAIRDSLSSSIQTLRHNGASPTEVGGVAADGSRHCRTDDDAYMGLLRDYKAMETQCAAVAKERDAMAGQQQTFLLELQDLLHGTHGPIPASDADGSLTPRTAATDGISAAVGWDSLKDAASLKDAARQIQEQRLRFVQLQDELMLTRRELMRLRRFKGGPSEEGLGVQQLQYLRSVVVQLLCSLSDVRVVRHLLPVLSALLKFTDDDLKAITTAIPQGTRNR
;
A
#
# COMPACT_ATOMS: atom_id res chain seq x y z
N MET A 1 -27.98 -36.01 10.70
CA MET A 1 -28.26 -37.20 11.52
C MET A 1 -26.92 -37.81 11.94
N ASN A 2 -26.85 -38.28 13.18
CA ASN A 2 -25.71 -38.91 13.88
C ASN A 2 -24.81 -37.97 14.70
N ALA A 3 -25.23 -37.78 15.95
CA ALA A 3 -24.40 -37.40 17.08
C ALA A 3 -23.92 -38.68 17.80
N PRO A 4 -22.70 -38.71 18.39
CA PRO A 4 -22.36 -39.73 19.37
C PRO A 4 -22.51 -39.20 20.81
N ALA A 5 -22.96 -40.11 21.66
CA ALA A 5 -23.43 -39.94 23.01
C ALA A 5 -22.32 -39.60 24.02
N ASN A 6 -22.68 -38.70 24.94
CA ASN A 6 -22.04 -38.53 26.24
C ASN A 6 -22.41 -39.73 27.13
N HIS A 7 -21.43 -40.43 27.67
CA HIS A 7 -21.58 -41.27 28.85
C HIS A 7 -20.85 -40.61 30.01
N GLY A 8 -21.64 -40.04 30.91
CA GLY A 8 -21.19 -39.61 32.23
C GLY A 8 -21.16 -40.83 33.15
N GLU A 9 -19.99 -41.13 33.71
CA GLU A 9 -19.87 -42.05 34.83
C GLU A 9 -20.04 -41.25 36.13
N ASP A 10 -21.18 -41.50 36.78
CA ASP A 10 -21.46 -41.12 38.15
C ASP A 10 -20.51 -41.87 39.10
N VAL A 11 -19.61 -41.13 39.74
CA VAL A 11 -18.79 -41.64 40.85
C VAL A 11 -19.61 -41.56 42.14
N VAL A 12 -19.98 -42.73 42.64
CA VAL A 12 -20.59 -42.93 43.96
C VAL A 12 -19.61 -42.52 45.05
N ASN A 13 -19.96 -41.45 45.77
CA ASN A 13 -19.34 -41.06 47.03
C ASN A 13 -19.68 -42.10 48.13
N ALA A 14 -18.65 -42.77 48.65
CA ALA A 14 -18.73 -43.49 49.92
C ALA A 14 -17.87 -42.75 50.96
N VAL A 15 -18.59 -42.10 51.88
CA VAL A 15 -18.10 -41.47 53.11
C VAL A 15 -18.06 -42.52 54.22
N ALA A 16 -16.93 -42.60 54.94
CA ALA A 16 -16.70 -43.03 56.33
C ALA A 16 -15.33 -43.74 56.41
N GLY A 17 -14.42 -43.50 57.33
CA GLY A 17 -14.41 -42.70 58.55
C GLY A 17 -13.17 -43.11 59.37
N GLY A 18 -12.76 -42.26 60.31
CA GLY A 18 -11.73 -42.52 61.31
C GLY A 18 -10.37 -41.91 60.96
N GLY A 19 -9.70 -41.15 61.82
CA GLY A 19 -9.94 -40.81 63.21
C GLY A 19 -8.64 -40.19 63.75
N ALA A 20 -8.79 -39.03 64.39
CA ALA A 20 -7.88 -38.31 65.28
C ALA A 20 -6.42 -38.79 65.44
N THR A 21 -5.47 -37.86 65.28
CA THR A 21 -4.55 -37.42 66.34
C THR A 21 -3.59 -36.33 65.85
N ALA A 22 -3.20 -35.46 66.79
CA ALA A 22 -2.15 -34.43 66.72
C ALA A 22 -2.57 -33.03 66.20
N ASP A 23 -3.20 -32.30 67.12
CA ASP A 23 -3.05 -30.86 67.28
C ASP A 23 -1.58 -30.42 67.40
N SER A 24 -1.37 -29.15 67.08
CA SER A 24 -0.25 -28.29 67.45
C SER A 24 1.03 -28.42 66.62
N LEU A 25 1.09 -27.61 65.56
CA LEU A 25 2.10 -26.58 65.28
C LEU A 25 1.98 -26.21 63.79
N SER A 26 1.68 -24.93 63.48
CA SER A 26 1.89 -24.21 62.19
C SER A 26 0.67 -23.41 61.71
N SER A 27 0.07 -22.56 62.55
CA SER A 27 -1.02 -21.65 62.12
C SER A 27 -0.54 -20.40 61.34
N SER A 28 0.63 -20.45 60.69
CA SER A 28 1.19 -19.30 59.95
C SER A 28 1.58 -19.61 58.50
N GLY A 29 1.57 -20.88 58.07
CA GLY A 29 1.92 -21.30 56.70
C GLY A 29 0.70 -21.57 55.82
N VAL A 30 -0.38 -22.10 56.40
CA VAL A 30 -1.60 -22.50 55.68
C VAL A 30 -2.31 -21.30 55.03
N ASP A 31 -2.23 -20.12 55.63
CA ASP A 31 -2.84 -18.90 55.08
C ASP A 31 -2.08 -18.36 53.85
N LYS A 32 -0.77 -18.60 53.73
CA LYS A 32 0.00 -18.17 52.55
C LYS A 32 -0.25 -19.08 51.35
N ASP A 33 -0.26 -20.39 51.59
CA ASP A 33 -0.48 -21.38 50.52
C ASP A 33 -1.91 -21.28 49.98
N THR A 34 -2.89 -21.02 50.83
CA THR A 34 -4.29 -20.81 50.39
C THR A 34 -4.45 -19.51 49.60
N LEU A 35 -3.77 -18.42 49.98
CA LEU A 35 -3.77 -17.17 49.22
C LEU A 35 -3.10 -17.32 47.85
N GLU A 36 -2.00 -18.06 47.75
CA GLU A 36 -1.31 -18.30 46.48
C GLU A 36 -2.12 -19.18 45.54
N VAL A 37 -2.77 -20.23 46.05
CA VAL A 37 -3.71 -21.05 45.27
C VAL A 37 -4.90 -20.24 44.78
N MET A 38 -5.43 -19.32 45.59
CA MET A 38 -6.49 -18.41 45.15
C MET A 38 -6.02 -17.47 44.04
N ARG A 39 -4.80 -16.93 44.16
CA ARG A 39 -4.21 -16.07 43.13
C ARG A 39 -3.98 -16.82 41.82
N LEU A 40 -3.42 -18.03 41.85
CA LEU A 40 -3.20 -18.82 40.63
C LEU A 40 -4.51 -19.22 39.96
N ARG A 41 -5.57 -19.50 40.75
CA ARG A 41 -6.92 -19.72 40.21
C ARG A 41 -7.48 -18.47 39.53
N GLN A 42 -7.24 -17.29 40.11
CA GLN A 42 -7.62 -16.02 39.51
C GLN A 42 -6.85 -15.76 38.21
N GLU A 43 -5.52 -15.93 38.20
CA GLU A 43 -4.69 -15.75 37.01
C GLU A 43 -5.05 -16.75 35.89
N LEU A 44 -5.38 -18.00 36.25
CA LEU A 44 -5.88 -18.99 35.30
C LEU A 44 -7.21 -18.54 34.69
N HIS A 45 -8.13 -18.01 35.51
CA HIS A 45 -9.41 -17.51 35.06
C HIS A 45 -9.23 -16.31 34.11
N GLU A 46 -8.36 -15.36 34.46
CA GLU A 46 -8.01 -14.22 33.60
C GLU A 46 -7.38 -14.66 32.26
N CYS A 47 -6.53 -15.69 32.27
CA CYS A 47 -5.96 -16.26 31.06
C CYS A 47 -7.02 -16.95 30.19
N GLN A 48 -7.98 -17.67 30.80
CA GLN A 48 -9.11 -18.27 30.10
C GLN A 48 -10.00 -17.22 29.45
N ASP A 49 -10.29 -16.12 30.16
CA ASP A 49 -11.07 -15.00 29.63
C ASP A 49 -10.34 -14.29 28.48
N LYS A 50 -9.04 -14.02 28.62
CA LYS A 50 -8.21 -13.48 27.53
C LYS A 50 -8.24 -14.39 26.31
N PHE A 51 -8.12 -15.69 26.50
CA PHE A 51 -8.20 -16.64 25.39
C PHE A 51 -9.57 -16.65 24.72
N ALA A 52 -10.65 -16.59 25.50
CA ALA A 52 -12.02 -16.49 24.97
C ALA A 52 -12.21 -15.21 24.14
N THR A 53 -11.73 -14.07 24.63
CA THR A 53 -11.81 -12.79 23.88
C THR A 53 -10.98 -12.82 22.59
N TRP A 54 -9.80 -13.46 22.61
CA TRP A 54 -8.97 -13.62 21.41
C TRP A 54 -9.64 -14.52 20.38
N LYS A 55 -10.24 -15.62 20.83
CA LYS A 55 -11.01 -16.52 19.95
C LYS A 55 -12.19 -15.78 19.29
N GLU A 56 -12.91 -14.95 20.04
CA GLU A 56 -14.02 -14.18 19.49
C GLU A 56 -13.55 -13.10 18.51
N LYS A 57 -12.45 -12.38 18.82
CA LYS A 57 -11.85 -11.42 17.89
C LYS A 57 -11.35 -12.07 16.60
N ALA A 58 -10.69 -13.22 16.70
CA ALA A 58 -10.22 -13.97 15.54
C ALA A 58 -11.40 -14.44 14.67
N LYS A 59 -12.46 -14.97 15.31
CA LYS A 59 -13.69 -15.36 14.63
C LYS A 59 -14.34 -14.17 13.91
N MET A 60 -14.48 -13.03 14.58
CA MET A 60 -15.03 -11.81 14.00
C MET A 60 -14.21 -11.33 12.80
N GLY A 61 -12.88 -11.38 12.87
CA GLY A 61 -12.00 -11.06 11.74
C GLY A 61 -12.19 -12.00 10.55
N VAL A 62 -12.32 -13.31 10.80
CA VAL A 62 -12.60 -14.30 9.75
C VAL A 62 -13.99 -14.07 9.13
N ASP A 63 -15.01 -13.78 9.94
CA ASP A 63 -16.36 -13.50 9.46
C ASP A 63 -16.40 -12.20 8.64
N GLN A 64 -15.66 -11.17 9.04
CA GLN A 64 -15.50 -9.95 8.27
C GLN A 64 -14.83 -10.20 6.91
N MET A 65 -13.76 -11.00 6.86
CA MET A 65 -13.12 -11.38 5.60
C MET A 65 -14.05 -12.18 4.70
N ARG A 66 -14.82 -13.12 5.26
CA ARG A 66 -15.84 -13.88 4.51
C ARG A 66 -16.91 -12.96 3.92
N ALA A 67 -17.39 -11.98 4.69
CA ALA A 67 -18.36 -11.00 4.21
C ALA A 67 -17.79 -10.14 3.06
N GLN A 68 -16.53 -9.70 3.16
CA GLN A 68 -15.86 -8.95 2.09
C GLN A 68 -15.71 -9.78 0.80
N ILE A 69 -15.33 -11.06 0.91
CA ILE A 69 -15.25 -11.96 -0.24
C ILE A 69 -16.61 -12.09 -0.92
N ILE A 70 -17.69 -12.28 -0.15
CA ILE A 70 -19.06 -12.37 -0.70
C ILE A 70 -19.44 -11.07 -1.42
N ASP A 71 -19.17 -9.90 -0.84
CA ASP A 71 -19.49 -8.61 -1.47
C ASP A 71 -18.71 -8.37 -2.77
N LEU A 72 -17.41 -8.68 -2.77
CA LEU A 72 -16.56 -8.54 -3.96
C LEU A 72 -16.99 -9.50 -5.08
N THR A 73 -17.31 -10.76 -4.75
CA THR A 73 -17.84 -11.72 -5.73
C THR A 73 -19.15 -11.22 -6.33
N ARG A 74 -20.06 -10.70 -5.50
CA ARG A 74 -21.33 -10.11 -5.97
C ARG A 74 -21.12 -8.92 -6.90
N LYS A 75 -20.17 -8.04 -6.59
CA LYS A 75 -19.82 -6.90 -7.46
C LYS A 75 -19.22 -7.35 -8.79
N LEU A 76 -18.39 -8.39 -8.78
CA LEU A 76 -17.83 -8.98 -9.99
C LEU A 76 -18.93 -9.59 -10.88
N ASP A 77 -19.88 -10.31 -10.29
CA ASP A 77 -21.03 -10.87 -11.00
C ASP A 77 -21.90 -9.77 -11.61
N GLU A 78 -22.15 -8.69 -10.88
CA GLU A 78 -22.91 -7.53 -11.38
C GLU A 78 -22.21 -6.84 -12.55
N SER A 79 -20.89 -6.61 -12.43
CA SER A 79 -20.09 -6.06 -13.54
C SER A 79 -20.13 -6.97 -14.76
N THR A 80 -20.06 -8.28 -14.55
CA THR A 80 -20.10 -9.26 -15.64
C THR A 80 -21.47 -9.24 -16.33
N LYS A 81 -22.57 -9.12 -15.57
CA LYS A 81 -23.92 -8.94 -16.12
C LYS A 81 -24.06 -7.63 -16.89
N GLN A 82 -23.49 -6.53 -16.40
CA GLN A 82 -23.51 -5.25 -17.10
C GLN A 82 -22.73 -5.33 -18.42
N CYS A 83 -21.55 -5.95 -18.44
CA CYS A 83 -20.81 -6.22 -19.67
C CYS A 83 -21.62 -7.10 -20.64
N ALA A 84 -22.30 -8.13 -20.14
CA ALA A 84 -23.16 -8.97 -20.96
C ALA A 84 -24.37 -8.22 -21.53
N LEU A 85 -25.00 -7.33 -20.75
CA LEU A 85 -26.10 -6.48 -21.20
C LEU A 85 -25.66 -5.46 -22.26
N LEU A 86 -24.48 -4.86 -22.09
CA LEU A 86 -23.90 -3.96 -23.09
C LEU A 86 -23.52 -4.71 -24.38
N ALA A 87 -23.04 -5.94 -24.26
CA ALA A 87 -22.72 -6.79 -25.40
C ALA A 87 -23.99 -7.33 -26.11
N ALA A 88 -25.06 -7.59 -25.36
CA ALA A 88 -26.33 -8.07 -25.88
C ALA A 88 -27.27 -6.95 -26.37
N SER A 89 -27.02 -5.70 -25.99
CA SER A 89 -27.71 -4.54 -26.56
C SER A 89 -27.31 -4.44 -28.03
N PRO A 90 -28.23 -4.73 -28.97
CA PRO A 90 -27.93 -4.59 -30.38
C PRO A 90 -27.86 -3.08 -30.62
N CYS A 91 -26.65 -2.53 -30.59
CA CYS A 91 -26.40 -1.20 -31.08
C CYS A 91 -26.89 -1.19 -32.53
N SER A 92 -28.02 -0.51 -32.74
CA SER A 92 -28.71 -0.24 -34.01
C SER A 92 -27.81 0.59 -34.94
N ALA A 93 -26.65 0.06 -35.26
CA ALA A 93 -25.60 0.71 -36.03
C ALA A 93 -25.86 0.67 -37.55
N GLU A 94 -26.84 -0.10 -38.02
CA GLU A 94 -27.13 -0.22 -39.46
C GLU A 94 -28.15 0.79 -40.00
N THR A 95 -28.87 1.54 -39.15
CA THR A 95 -29.95 2.47 -39.61
C THR A 95 -29.71 3.94 -39.33
N LEU A 96 -28.72 4.30 -38.50
CA LEU A 96 -28.36 5.71 -38.23
C LEU A 96 -27.62 6.45 -39.35
N PRO A 97 -26.86 5.82 -40.29
CA PRO A 97 -26.18 6.57 -41.35
C PRO A 97 -27.16 7.16 -42.38
N ALA A 98 -28.28 6.49 -42.65
CA ALA A 98 -29.18 6.87 -43.75
C ALA A 98 -30.03 8.11 -43.44
N SER A 99 -30.50 8.26 -42.19
CA SER A 99 -31.32 9.42 -41.79
C SER A 99 -30.50 10.71 -41.70
N TYR A 100 -29.25 10.63 -41.24
CA TYR A 100 -28.37 11.80 -41.14
C TYR A 100 -27.90 12.29 -42.51
N VAL A 101 -27.61 11.37 -43.44
CA VAL A 101 -27.26 11.73 -44.82
C VAL A 101 -28.47 12.36 -45.53
N ALA A 102 -29.67 11.79 -45.41
CA ALA A 102 -30.88 12.35 -46.02
C ALA A 102 -31.22 13.76 -45.49
N GLN A 103 -31.10 13.98 -44.18
CA GLN A 103 -31.37 15.27 -43.55
C GLN A 103 -30.34 16.34 -43.93
N SER A 104 -29.07 15.96 -44.11
CA SER A 104 -28.03 16.87 -44.61
C SER A 104 -28.24 17.26 -46.08
N GLN A 105 -28.80 16.34 -46.89
CA GLN A 105 -29.08 16.58 -48.30
C GLN A 105 -30.25 17.55 -48.48
N GLU A 106 -31.34 17.39 -47.72
CA GLU A 106 -32.47 18.32 -47.71
C GLU A 106 -32.04 19.75 -47.33
N PHE A 107 -31.17 19.89 -46.32
CA PHE A 107 -30.67 21.20 -45.91
C PHE A 107 -29.84 21.89 -47.01
N MET A 108 -28.97 21.15 -47.69
CA MET A 108 -28.19 21.70 -48.81
C MET A 108 -29.06 22.10 -50.00
N TYR A 109 -30.08 21.31 -50.35
CA TYR A 109 -31.00 21.65 -51.45
C TYR A 109 -31.84 22.89 -51.13
N ALA A 110 -32.35 23.03 -49.90
CA ALA A 110 -33.08 24.22 -49.48
C ALA A 110 -32.22 25.49 -49.56
N HIS A 111 -30.96 25.40 -49.14
CA HIS A 111 -30.04 26.53 -49.14
C HIS A 111 -29.59 26.92 -50.56
N ALA A 112 -29.37 25.95 -51.46
CA ALA A 112 -29.07 26.19 -52.86
C ALA A 112 -30.26 26.84 -53.60
N PHE A 113 -31.48 26.39 -53.30
CA PHE A 113 -32.70 26.96 -53.87
C PHE A 113 -32.91 28.41 -53.42
N ALA A 114 -32.74 28.71 -52.13
CA ALA A 114 -32.84 30.08 -51.60
C ALA A 114 -31.79 31.03 -52.23
N ALA A 115 -30.56 30.56 -52.42
CA ALA A 115 -29.51 31.33 -53.10
C ALA A 115 -29.83 31.58 -54.57
N ALA A 116 -30.42 30.61 -55.27
CA ALA A 116 -30.85 30.76 -56.66
C ALA A 116 -32.01 31.78 -56.79
N CYS A 117 -32.98 31.77 -55.87
CA CYS A 117 -34.07 32.76 -55.85
C CYS A 117 -33.55 34.19 -55.72
N LEU A 118 -32.58 34.43 -54.84
CA LEU A 118 -31.97 35.76 -54.67
C LEU A 118 -31.22 36.24 -55.93
N LEU A 119 -30.65 35.33 -56.71
CA LEU A 119 -30.00 35.66 -57.99
C LEU A 119 -31.02 35.99 -59.09
N VAL A 120 -32.18 35.32 -59.09
CA VAL A 120 -33.26 35.62 -60.05
C VAL A 120 -33.94 36.95 -59.71
N ASP A 121 -34.13 37.27 -58.44
CA ASP A 121 -34.71 38.56 -58.02
C ASP A 121 -33.80 39.74 -58.37
N THR A 122 -32.49 39.59 -58.18
CA THR A 122 -31.49 40.62 -58.55
C THR A 122 -31.33 40.77 -60.06
N ALA A 123 -31.45 39.69 -60.84
CA ALA A 123 -31.47 39.74 -62.30
C ALA A 123 -32.77 40.38 -62.84
N SER A 124 -33.91 40.12 -62.19
CA SER A 124 -35.22 40.68 -62.59
C SER A 124 -35.31 42.18 -62.33
N LEU A 125 -34.70 42.68 -61.24
CA LEU A 125 -34.53 44.10 -60.97
C LEU A 125 -33.61 44.82 -61.98
N SER A 126 -32.74 44.10 -62.68
CA SER A 126 -31.84 44.65 -63.69
C SER A 126 -32.43 44.67 -65.12
N HIS A 127 -33.61 44.08 -65.33
CA HIS A 127 -34.25 43.98 -66.66
C HIS A 127 -35.57 44.74 -66.81
N SER A 128 -36.04 45.50 -65.81
CA SER A 128 -37.18 46.42 -65.96
C SER A 128 -36.82 47.75 -66.66
N GLY A 129 -35.82 47.74 -67.55
CA GLY A 129 -35.43 48.86 -68.42
C GLY A 129 -36.23 48.93 -69.72
N GLY A 130 -37.51 48.54 -69.69
CA GLY A 130 -38.40 48.51 -70.85
C GLY A 130 -39.51 49.55 -70.78
N ALA A 131 -39.41 50.54 -71.65
CA ALA A 131 -40.42 51.50 -72.12
C ALA A 131 -40.64 52.81 -71.31
N PRO A 132 -40.41 53.99 -71.94
CA PRO A 132 -40.78 55.29 -71.39
C PRO A 132 -42.28 55.54 -71.62
N GLY A 133 -43.08 55.40 -70.56
CA GLY A 133 -44.37 56.07 -70.43
C GLY A 133 -44.17 57.42 -69.75
N GLN A 134 -44.44 58.50 -70.48
CA GLN A 134 -44.33 59.89 -70.01
C GLN A 134 -44.98 60.10 -68.65
N CYS A 135 -44.21 60.60 -67.68
CA CYS A 135 -44.76 61.39 -66.59
C CYS A 135 -43.78 62.50 -66.23
N MET A 136 -44.09 63.71 -66.70
CA MET A 136 -43.49 64.95 -66.26
C MET A 136 -43.75 65.12 -64.76
N SER A 137 -42.70 65.18 -63.95
CA SER A 137 -42.73 65.89 -62.68
C SER A 137 -41.33 66.31 -62.29
N THR A 138 -41.14 67.63 -62.38
CA THR A 138 -40.06 68.43 -61.84
C THR A 138 -39.88 68.20 -60.33
N ALA A 139 -38.68 67.77 -59.92
CA ALA A 139 -38.21 67.96 -58.55
C ALA A 139 -36.70 68.19 -58.56
N THR A 140 -36.33 69.37 -58.10
CA THR A 140 -34.99 69.96 -58.01
C THR A 140 -34.04 69.09 -57.19
N CYS A 141 -32.98 68.58 -57.82
CA CYS A 141 -31.86 67.93 -57.13
C CYS A 141 -30.87 68.99 -56.60
N PRO A 142 -30.45 68.93 -55.32
CA PRO A 142 -29.36 69.75 -54.83
C PRO A 142 -28.03 69.23 -55.38
N ALA A 143 -27.21 70.13 -55.93
CA ALA A 143 -25.87 69.84 -56.41
C ALA A 143 -24.98 69.36 -55.25
N LYS A 144 -24.72 68.05 -55.19
CA LYS A 144 -23.75 67.45 -54.26
C LYS A 144 -22.33 67.74 -54.74
N SER A 145 -21.54 68.34 -53.84
CA SER A 145 -20.13 68.67 -54.02
C SER A 145 -19.25 67.45 -54.32
N PRO A 146 -18.27 67.52 -55.25
CA PRO A 146 -17.44 66.40 -55.70
C PRO A 146 -16.56 65.76 -54.61
N ALA A 147 -16.33 66.45 -53.48
CA ALA A 147 -15.57 65.92 -52.35
C ALA A 147 -16.28 64.77 -51.59
N SER A 148 -17.62 64.70 -51.59
CA SER A 148 -18.35 63.62 -50.91
C SER A 148 -18.36 62.32 -51.73
N LEU A 149 -18.23 62.43 -53.05
CA LEU A 149 -18.26 61.30 -53.98
C LEU A 149 -16.99 60.46 -53.88
N ASN A 150 -15.82 61.10 -53.75
CA ASN A 150 -14.53 60.42 -53.57
C ASN A 150 -14.44 59.69 -52.22
N ALA A 151 -14.98 60.27 -51.14
CA ALA A 151 -15.03 59.59 -49.83
C ALA A 151 -15.95 58.37 -49.86
N THR A 152 -17.06 58.41 -50.62
CA THR A 152 -17.94 57.25 -50.76
C THR A 152 -17.34 56.13 -51.59
N THR A 153 -16.57 56.44 -52.65
CA THR A 153 -15.93 55.41 -53.49
C THR A 153 -14.77 54.75 -52.77
N GLU A 154 -13.95 55.49 -52.02
CA GLU A 154 -12.88 54.92 -51.19
C GLU A 154 -13.42 54.01 -50.08
N ASN A 155 -14.51 54.42 -49.40
CA ASN A 155 -15.17 53.59 -48.40
C ASN A 155 -15.78 52.31 -48.99
N LEU A 156 -16.37 52.39 -50.19
CA LEU A 156 -16.90 51.23 -50.89
C LEU A 156 -15.77 50.27 -51.31
N GLN A 157 -14.67 50.80 -51.83
CA GLN A 157 -13.50 50.01 -52.22
C GLN A 157 -12.86 49.31 -51.02
N LYS A 158 -12.79 49.99 -49.87
CA LYS A 158 -12.37 49.38 -48.60
C LYS A 158 -13.31 48.27 -48.17
N THR A 159 -14.63 48.49 -48.24
CA THR A 159 -15.64 47.47 -47.88
C THR A 159 -15.54 46.24 -48.78
N ILE A 160 -15.37 46.44 -50.10
CA ILE A 160 -15.18 45.35 -51.06
C ILE A 160 -13.89 44.57 -50.74
N LYS A 161 -12.80 45.27 -50.40
CA LYS A 161 -11.55 44.62 -50.01
C LYS A 161 -11.71 43.81 -48.72
N ASP A 162 -12.33 44.40 -47.69
CA ASP A 162 -12.58 43.72 -46.41
C ASP A 162 -13.49 42.49 -46.61
N GLN A 163 -14.51 42.58 -47.46
CA GLN A 163 -15.36 41.44 -47.83
C GLN A 163 -14.58 40.36 -48.61
N SER A 164 -13.70 40.76 -49.52
CA SER A 164 -12.83 39.83 -50.26
C SER A 164 -11.87 39.09 -49.34
N ASP A 165 -11.28 39.79 -48.37
CA ASP A 165 -10.34 39.21 -47.41
C ASP A 165 -11.06 38.26 -46.44
N ARG A 166 -12.27 38.63 -45.97
CA ARG A 166 -13.13 37.71 -45.19
C ARG A 166 -13.53 36.47 -45.97
N LEU A 167 -13.83 36.60 -47.26
CA LEU A 167 -14.20 35.46 -48.10
C LEU A 167 -13.00 34.51 -48.32
N LYS A 168 -11.79 35.05 -48.49
CA LYS A 168 -10.56 34.24 -48.53
C LYS A 168 -10.32 33.54 -47.20
N GLU A 169 -10.48 34.23 -46.08
CA GLU A 169 -10.33 33.64 -44.75
C GLU A 169 -11.33 32.51 -44.52
N ALA A 170 -12.61 32.72 -44.86
CA ALA A 170 -13.65 31.69 -44.79
C ALA A 170 -13.32 30.50 -45.70
N HIS A 171 -12.80 30.73 -46.91
CA HIS A 171 -12.37 29.67 -47.80
C HIS A 171 -11.19 28.87 -47.24
N HIS A 172 -10.22 29.54 -46.61
CA HIS A 172 -9.11 28.88 -45.91
C HIS A 172 -9.58 28.10 -44.68
N ALA A 173 -10.55 28.61 -43.93
CA ALA A 173 -11.16 27.91 -42.79
C ALA A 173 -11.92 26.66 -43.26
N LEU A 174 -12.72 26.78 -44.32
CA LEU A 174 -13.43 25.65 -44.92
C LEU A 174 -12.44 24.58 -45.38
N LYS A 175 -11.40 24.96 -46.13
CA LYS A 175 -10.37 24.03 -46.59
C LYS A 175 -9.65 23.31 -45.44
N ARG A 176 -9.37 24.02 -44.33
CA ARG A 176 -8.82 23.41 -43.11
C ARG A 176 -9.79 22.38 -42.52
N SER A 177 -11.07 22.75 -42.33
CA SER A 177 -12.07 21.81 -41.80
C SER A 177 -12.30 20.59 -42.70
N THR A 178 -12.28 20.76 -44.03
CA THR A 178 -12.41 19.63 -44.97
C THR A 178 -11.21 18.70 -44.87
N ASN A 179 -9.98 19.23 -44.76
CA ASN A 179 -8.79 18.42 -44.57
C ASN A 179 -8.81 17.66 -43.24
N GLU A 180 -9.25 18.30 -42.15
CA GLU A 180 -9.39 17.65 -40.84
C GLU A 180 -10.46 16.55 -40.86
N LEU A 181 -11.59 16.77 -41.55
CA LEU A 181 -12.61 15.75 -41.74
C LEU A 181 -12.07 14.57 -42.55
N LEU A 182 -11.36 14.82 -43.65
CA LEU A 182 -10.72 13.75 -44.43
C LEU A 182 -9.73 12.95 -43.59
N GLN A 183 -8.91 13.62 -42.77
CA GLN A 183 -7.99 12.94 -41.85
C GLN A 183 -8.73 12.10 -40.80
N ARG A 184 -9.85 12.58 -40.26
CA ARG A 184 -10.68 11.82 -39.31
C ARG A 184 -11.32 10.61 -39.98
N THR A 185 -11.82 10.75 -41.20
CA THR A 185 -12.40 9.63 -41.95
C THR A 185 -11.37 8.56 -42.25
N GLU A 186 -10.16 8.95 -42.65
CA GLU A 186 -9.04 8.02 -42.88
C GLU A 186 -8.62 7.32 -41.58
N ALA A 187 -8.53 8.05 -40.47
CA ALA A 187 -8.22 7.46 -39.17
C ALA A 187 -9.29 6.46 -38.69
N LEU A 188 -10.57 6.76 -38.94
CA LEU A 188 -11.68 5.83 -38.66
C LEU A 188 -11.57 4.57 -39.53
N HIS A 189 -11.27 4.72 -40.83
CA HIS A 189 -11.08 3.59 -41.72
C HIS A 189 -9.95 2.66 -41.24
N GLN A 190 -8.81 3.22 -40.84
CA GLN A 190 -7.69 2.46 -40.25
C GLN A 190 -8.05 1.78 -38.92
N GLN A 191 -8.96 2.37 -38.13
CA GLN A 191 -9.47 1.73 -36.92
C GLN A 191 -10.37 0.55 -37.25
N ASP A 192 -11.25 0.68 -38.26
CA ASP A 192 -12.13 -0.40 -38.71
C ASP A 192 -11.34 -1.59 -39.27
N GLU A 193 -10.27 -1.33 -40.03
CA GLU A 193 -9.35 -2.38 -40.51
C GLU A 193 -8.70 -3.14 -39.35
N ARG A 194 -8.17 -2.43 -38.34
CA ARG A 194 -7.60 -3.07 -37.14
C ARG A 194 -8.62 -3.87 -36.35
N LEU A 195 -9.85 -3.37 -36.24
CA LEU A 195 -10.93 -4.10 -35.58
C LEU A 195 -11.31 -5.37 -36.36
N ALA A 196 -11.30 -5.32 -37.69
CA ALA A 196 -11.52 -6.50 -38.53
C ALA A 196 -10.40 -7.54 -38.34
N GLU A 197 -9.14 -7.12 -38.33
CA GLU A 197 -7.99 -8.02 -38.05
C GLU A 197 -8.10 -8.68 -36.67
N LEU A 198 -8.42 -7.90 -35.63
CA LEU A 198 -8.60 -8.44 -34.28
C LEU A 198 -9.76 -9.42 -34.20
N LYS A 199 -10.89 -9.17 -34.88
CA LYS A 199 -12.02 -10.10 -34.96
C LYS A 199 -11.62 -11.41 -35.63
N CYS A 200 -10.88 -11.36 -36.75
CA CYS A 200 -10.35 -12.56 -37.41
C CYS A 200 -9.43 -13.35 -36.48
N ARG A 201 -8.52 -12.68 -35.78
CA ARG A 201 -7.59 -13.34 -34.83
C ARG A 201 -8.30 -13.98 -33.65
N ILE A 202 -9.37 -13.36 -33.13
CA ILE A 202 -10.19 -13.96 -32.07
C ILE A 202 -10.87 -15.22 -32.60
N ALA A 203 -11.47 -15.18 -33.80
CA ALA A 203 -12.11 -16.35 -34.39
C ALA A 203 -11.11 -17.50 -34.63
N GLU A 204 -9.89 -17.21 -35.09
CA GLU A 204 -8.82 -18.21 -35.23
C GLU A 204 -8.42 -18.82 -33.88
N LEU A 205 -8.29 -17.98 -32.84
CA LEU A 205 -7.99 -18.45 -31.48
C LEU A 205 -9.12 -19.32 -30.91
N GLU A 206 -10.38 -18.94 -31.13
CA GLU A 206 -11.54 -19.74 -30.72
C GLU A 206 -11.60 -21.09 -31.46
N ALA A 207 -11.31 -21.10 -32.77
CA ALA A 207 -11.21 -22.33 -33.55
C ALA A 207 -10.06 -23.23 -33.05
N SER A 208 -8.90 -22.65 -32.72
CA SER A 208 -7.79 -23.40 -32.13
C SER A 208 -8.11 -23.95 -30.73
N ASN A 209 -8.83 -23.18 -29.91
CA ASN A 209 -9.23 -23.57 -28.56
C ASN A 209 -10.26 -24.71 -28.59
N THR A 210 -11.25 -24.62 -29.49
CA THR A 210 -12.22 -25.70 -29.69
C THR A 210 -11.55 -26.95 -30.24
N SER A 211 -10.59 -26.83 -31.17
CA SER A 211 -9.77 -27.94 -31.65
C SER A 211 -8.94 -28.59 -30.53
N LEU A 212 -8.26 -27.79 -29.69
CA LEU A 212 -7.50 -28.29 -28.53
C LEU A 212 -8.40 -28.97 -27.50
N LYS A 213 -9.58 -28.40 -27.21
CA LYS A 213 -10.57 -29.03 -26.34
C LYS A 213 -11.05 -30.36 -26.92
N GLN A 214 -11.29 -30.42 -28.22
CA GLN A 214 -11.68 -31.66 -28.89
C GLN A 214 -10.55 -32.69 -28.84
N GLN A 215 -9.29 -32.27 -29.05
CA GLN A 215 -8.11 -33.12 -28.88
C GLN A 215 -8.03 -33.65 -27.45
N LEU A 216 -8.14 -32.78 -26.44
CA LEU A 216 -8.12 -33.16 -25.02
C LEU A 216 -9.23 -34.15 -24.67
N MET A 217 -10.43 -33.97 -25.22
CA MET A 217 -11.55 -34.88 -25.04
C MET A 217 -11.40 -36.19 -25.83
N SER A 218 -10.60 -36.18 -26.89
CA SER A 218 -10.35 -37.34 -27.77
C SER A 218 -9.09 -38.13 -27.42
N VAL A 219 -8.19 -37.62 -26.57
CA VAL A 219 -7.00 -38.36 -26.09
C VAL A 219 -7.46 -39.34 -25.00
N PRO A 220 -7.49 -40.65 -25.26
CA PRO A 220 -7.86 -41.66 -24.27
C PRO A 220 -6.62 -42.04 -23.46
N ASN A 221 -5.91 -41.06 -22.91
CA ASN A 221 -4.67 -41.29 -22.17
C ASN A 221 -4.58 -40.42 -20.92
N THR A 222 -5.60 -40.56 -20.07
CA THR A 222 -5.58 -40.06 -18.69
C THR A 222 -4.40 -40.61 -17.90
N GLU A 223 -3.88 -41.78 -18.27
CA GLU A 223 -2.69 -42.38 -17.65
C GLU A 223 -1.40 -41.64 -18.00
N GLU A 224 -1.17 -41.25 -19.26
CA GLU A 224 0.00 -40.44 -19.63
C GLU A 224 -0.02 -39.05 -18.97
N TRP A 225 -1.20 -38.41 -18.89
CA TRP A 225 -1.34 -37.14 -18.17
C TRP A 225 -1.11 -37.29 -16.67
N LYS A 226 -1.63 -38.37 -16.07
CA LYS A 226 -1.39 -38.67 -14.67
C LYS A 226 0.09 -38.94 -14.41
N GLN A 227 0.76 -39.68 -15.30
CA GLN A 227 2.20 -39.92 -15.22
C GLN A 227 3.01 -38.63 -15.34
N ALA A 228 2.66 -37.75 -16.28
CA ALA A 228 3.33 -36.45 -16.42
C ALA A 228 3.10 -35.54 -15.20
N GLN A 229 1.90 -35.60 -14.60
CA GLN A 229 1.58 -34.90 -13.36
C GLN A 229 2.38 -35.45 -12.17
N ASP A 230 2.45 -36.78 -12.03
CA ASP A 230 3.23 -37.45 -10.98
C ASP A 230 4.73 -37.14 -11.12
N GLU A 231 5.26 -37.10 -12.34
CA GLU A 231 6.66 -36.71 -12.61
C GLU A 231 6.94 -35.25 -12.24
N LEU A 232 6.01 -34.32 -12.56
CA LEU A 232 6.11 -32.92 -12.16
C LEU A 232 6.09 -32.77 -10.63
N ASP A 233 5.20 -33.50 -9.95
CA ASP A 233 5.10 -33.49 -8.49
C ASP A 233 6.36 -34.06 -7.83
N GLU A 234 6.97 -35.10 -8.42
CA GLU A 234 8.26 -35.64 -7.98
C GLU A 234 9.41 -34.64 -8.19
N GLN A 235 9.43 -33.93 -9.33
CA GLN A 235 10.41 -32.86 -9.58
C GLN A 235 10.26 -31.70 -8.58
N LEU A 236 9.03 -31.31 -8.26
CA LEU A 236 8.74 -30.30 -7.24
C LEU A 236 9.17 -30.76 -5.84
N ALA A 237 8.92 -32.02 -5.47
CA ALA A 237 9.37 -32.59 -4.21
C ALA A 237 10.91 -32.59 -4.10
N ARG A 238 11.60 -32.99 -5.17
CA ARG A 238 13.07 -32.93 -5.26
C ARG A 238 13.60 -31.50 -5.11
N ALA A 239 13.01 -30.54 -5.81
CA ALA A 239 13.40 -29.14 -5.72
C ALA A 239 13.21 -28.59 -4.29
N ARG A 240 12.07 -28.89 -3.64
CA ARG A 240 11.81 -28.49 -2.25
C ARG A 240 12.88 -29.04 -1.29
N LEU A 241 13.21 -30.32 -1.41
CA LEU A 241 14.24 -30.95 -0.57
C LEU A 241 15.64 -30.36 -0.82
N GLU A 242 15.97 -30.01 -2.06
CA GLU A 242 17.21 -29.28 -2.35
C GLU A 242 17.24 -27.88 -1.73
N TYR A 243 16.12 -27.15 -1.75
CA TYR A 243 16.02 -25.84 -1.10
C TYR A 243 16.17 -25.95 0.41
N GLU A 244 15.48 -26.89 1.05
CA GLU A 244 15.61 -27.16 2.49
C GLU A 244 17.06 -27.53 2.85
N ARG A 245 17.72 -28.33 2.00
CA ARG A 245 19.14 -28.68 2.20
C ARG A 245 20.06 -27.47 2.10
N ARG A 246 19.87 -26.62 1.08
CA ARG A 246 20.65 -25.39 0.89
C ARG A 246 20.41 -24.39 2.02
N GLU A 247 19.17 -24.24 2.46
CA GLU A 247 18.81 -23.38 3.59
C GLU A 247 19.42 -23.88 4.90
N SER A 248 19.32 -25.17 5.19
CA SER A 248 19.95 -25.80 6.36
C SER A 248 21.47 -25.61 6.35
N GLN A 249 22.12 -25.80 5.19
CA GLN A 249 23.54 -25.54 5.04
C GLN A 249 23.91 -24.07 5.27
N LEU A 250 23.11 -23.13 4.74
CA LEU A 250 23.33 -21.70 4.91
C LEU A 250 23.17 -21.28 6.39
N VAL A 251 22.17 -21.82 7.08
CA VAL A 251 21.96 -21.59 8.52
C VAL A 251 23.15 -22.11 9.32
N LEU A 252 23.67 -23.30 8.99
CA LEU A 252 24.87 -23.85 9.63
C LEU A 252 26.10 -22.96 9.37
N GLN A 253 26.30 -22.49 8.14
CA GLN A 253 27.38 -21.56 7.80
C GLN A 253 27.29 -20.24 8.58
N HIS A 254 26.12 -19.60 8.58
CA HIS A 254 25.90 -18.37 9.37
C HIS A 254 26.09 -18.61 10.87
N SER A 255 25.65 -19.76 11.40
CA SER A 255 25.86 -20.09 12.81
C SER A 255 27.34 -20.23 13.15
N ALA A 256 28.14 -20.83 12.25
CA ALA A 256 29.58 -20.94 12.41
C ALA A 256 30.26 -19.57 12.33
N GLU A 257 29.87 -18.71 11.39
CA GLU A 257 30.38 -17.33 11.27
C GLU A 257 30.05 -16.48 12.50
N VAL A 258 28.84 -16.60 13.06
CA VAL A 258 28.49 -15.91 14.30
C VAL A 258 29.33 -16.43 15.48
N GLN A 259 29.60 -17.73 15.54
CA GLN A 259 30.48 -18.30 16.57
C GLN A 259 31.93 -17.84 16.43
N THR A 260 32.48 -17.76 15.22
CA THR A 260 33.84 -17.27 14.99
C THR A 260 33.95 -15.78 15.31
N LEU A 261 32.95 -14.97 14.94
CA LEU A 261 32.90 -13.55 15.28
C LEU A 261 32.80 -13.36 16.80
N LYS A 262 31.95 -14.13 17.48
CA LYS A 262 31.83 -14.12 18.94
C LYS A 262 33.16 -14.46 19.61
N ALA A 263 33.82 -15.53 19.18
CA ALA A 263 35.13 -15.92 19.70
C ALA A 263 36.21 -14.86 19.44
N SER A 264 36.14 -14.16 18.31
CA SER A 264 37.03 -13.03 18.00
C SER A 264 36.78 -11.84 18.93
N HIS A 265 35.52 -11.48 19.16
CA HIS A 265 35.16 -10.38 20.05
C HIS A 265 35.50 -10.68 21.51
N GLU A 266 35.29 -11.91 21.98
CA GLU A 266 35.72 -12.34 23.31
C GLU A 266 37.24 -12.22 23.49
N ARG A 267 38.02 -12.55 22.45
CA ARG A 267 39.48 -12.38 22.46
C ARG A 267 39.89 -10.91 22.54
N GLU A 268 39.22 -10.04 21.78
CA GLU A 268 39.46 -8.59 21.79
C GLU A 268 39.11 -7.98 23.16
N ILE A 269 38.00 -8.39 23.78
CA ILE A 269 37.66 -7.97 25.15
C ILE A 269 38.75 -8.41 26.14
N GLN A 270 39.22 -9.66 26.04
CA GLN A 270 40.29 -10.14 26.91
C GLN A 270 41.61 -9.39 26.68
N GLU A 271 41.89 -8.97 25.45
CA GLU A 271 43.06 -8.15 25.12
C GLU A 271 42.94 -6.73 25.69
N MET A 272 41.81 -6.05 25.49
CA MET A 272 41.54 -4.75 26.09
C MET A 272 41.61 -4.80 27.62
N GLN A 273 41.09 -5.86 28.25
CA GLN A 273 41.19 -6.05 29.69
C GLN A 273 42.64 -6.21 30.15
N ARG A 274 43.46 -6.96 29.41
CA ARG A 274 44.91 -7.07 29.67
C ARG A 274 45.60 -5.72 29.51
N GLU A 275 45.34 -5.00 28.43
CA GLU A 275 45.90 -3.66 28.20
C GLU A 275 45.51 -2.65 29.29
N GLN A 276 44.26 -2.68 29.76
CA GLN A 276 43.81 -1.85 30.88
C GLN A 276 44.52 -2.23 32.19
N GLN A 277 44.68 -3.53 32.47
CA GLN A 277 45.44 -4.00 33.64
C GLN A 277 46.91 -3.57 33.56
N ASP A 278 47.54 -3.67 32.38
CA ASP A 278 48.92 -3.25 32.15
C ASP A 278 49.08 -1.73 32.27
N ALA A 279 48.13 -0.95 31.74
CA ALA A 279 48.10 0.51 31.86
C ALA A 279 47.95 0.96 33.32
N VAL A 280 47.06 0.32 34.09
CA VAL A 280 46.91 0.56 35.53
C VAL A 280 48.19 0.18 36.27
N ALA A 281 48.78 -0.98 35.98
CA ALA A 281 50.04 -1.41 36.60
C ALA A 281 51.21 -0.49 36.26
N GLN A 282 51.23 0.09 35.06
CA GLN A 282 52.23 1.09 34.65
C GLN A 282 52.00 2.42 35.37
N ALA A 283 50.76 2.94 35.44
CA ALA A 283 50.43 4.16 36.15
C ALA A 283 50.77 4.06 37.66
N ILE A 284 50.52 2.90 38.28
CA ILE A 284 50.94 2.62 39.66
C ILE A 284 52.47 2.69 39.78
N ARG A 285 53.22 2.08 38.86
CA ARG A 285 54.70 2.15 38.86
C ARG A 285 55.23 3.58 38.65
N ASP A 286 54.61 4.34 37.75
CA ASP A 286 55.01 5.71 37.45
C ASP A 286 54.72 6.64 38.64
N SER A 287 53.57 6.49 39.30
CA SER A 287 53.22 7.24 40.51
C SER A 287 54.15 6.91 41.69
N LEU A 288 54.51 5.63 41.88
CA LEU A 288 55.50 5.23 42.88
C LEU A 288 56.89 5.81 42.56
N SER A 289 57.30 5.80 41.30
CA SER A 289 58.59 6.37 40.87
C SER A 289 58.64 7.89 41.05
N SER A 290 57.55 8.58 40.72
CA SER A 290 57.38 10.03 40.94
C SER A 290 57.37 10.39 42.44
N SER A 291 56.69 9.59 43.27
CA SER A 291 56.69 9.74 44.72
C SER A 291 58.10 9.59 45.32
N ILE A 292 58.89 8.63 44.82
CA ILE A 292 60.29 8.46 45.26
C ILE A 292 61.17 9.64 44.79
N GLN A 293 60.97 10.17 43.57
CA GLN A 293 61.71 11.33 43.08
C GLN A 293 61.38 12.61 43.85
N THR A 294 60.11 12.86 44.18
CA THR A 294 59.70 14.01 45.00
C THR A 294 60.24 13.91 46.43
N LEU A 295 60.31 12.70 47.02
CA LEU A 295 60.95 12.51 48.33
C LEU A 295 62.47 12.77 48.30
N ARG A 296 63.13 12.53 47.17
CA ARG A 296 64.58 12.75 47.00
C ARG A 296 64.95 14.20 46.67
N HIS A 297 64.02 14.99 46.11
CA HIS A 297 64.23 16.42 45.80
C HIS A 297 63.89 17.36 46.96
N ASN A 298 63.07 16.92 47.92
CA ASN A 298 62.80 17.67 49.16
C ASN A 298 63.91 17.57 50.22
N GLY A 299 65.06 16.96 49.88
CA GLY A 299 66.21 16.79 50.78
C GLY A 299 67.34 17.81 50.66
N ALA A 300 67.32 18.73 49.68
CA ALA A 300 68.41 19.70 49.52
C ALA A 300 68.00 20.99 48.78
N SER A 301 67.31 21.91 49.46
CA SER A 301 67.73 23.32 49.63
C SER A 301 66.56 24.20 50.07
N PRO A 302 66.77 25.11 51.06
CA PRO A 302 65.80 26.11 51.46
C PRO A 302 65.94 27.38 50.61
N THR A 303 65.00 28.32 50.77
CA THR A 303 65.14 29.74 50.37
C THR A 303 64.86 29.95 48.88
N GLU A 304 63.97 30.80 48.40
CA GLU A 304 63.03 31.77 48.98
C GLU A 304 62.18 32.27 47.79
N VAL A 305 61.01 32.83 48.12
CA VAL A 305 60.31 33.85 47.32
C VAL A 305 59.62 33.40 46.03
N GLY A 306 58.28 33.34 46.15
CA GLY A 306 57.43 34.14 45.27
C GLY A 306 56.53 33.35 44.33
N GLY A 307 55.21 33.51 44.52
CA GLY A 307 54.23 33.26 43.46
C GLY A 307 53.29 32.11 43.73
N VAL A 308 52.27 32.38 44.54
CA VAL A 308 51.06 31.57 44.66
C VAL A 308 50.37 31.52 43.28
N ALA A 309 50.42 30.39 42.60
CA ALA A 309 49.55 30.10 41.45
C ALA A 309 48.93 28.72 41.63
N ALA A 310 47.61 28.74 41.82
CA ALA A 310 46.74 27.60 41.96
C ALA A 310 46.62 26.85 40.63
N ASP A 311 47.14 25.62 40.56
CA ASP A 311 47.01 24.78 39.36
C ASP A 311 46.57 23.35 39.72
N GLY A 312 45.47 23.26 40.48
CA GLY A 312 44.85 21.99 40.90
C GLY A 312 43.51 21.68 40.24
N SER A 313 43.09 22.41 39.19
CA SER A 313 41.68 22.43 38.74
C SER A 313 41.47 22.26 37.22
N ARG A 314 42.37 21.58 36.51
CA ARG A 314 42.30 21.48 35.03
C ARG A 314 41.79 20.17 34.43
N HIS A 315 41.69 19.08 35.20
CA HIS A 315 41.34 17.77 34.62
C HIS A 315 39.83 17.42 34.64
N CYS A 316 39.02 18.04 35.51
CA CYS A 316 37.57 17.80 35.50
C CYS A 316 36.80 18.59 34.41
N ARG A 317 37.38 19.64 33.82
CA ARG A 317 36.65 20.49 32.86
C ARG A 317 36.51 19.88 31.47
N THR A 318 37.45 19.04 31.05
CA THR A 318 37.47 18.50 29.67
C THR A 318 36.40 17.44 29.42
N ASP A 319 36.06 16.64 30.44
CA ASP A 319 35.03 15.61 30.32
C ASP A 319 33.62 16.22 30.35
N ASP A 320 33.42 17.25 31.16
CA ASP A 320 32.19 18.04 31.19
C ASP A 320 31.96 18.75 29.84
N ASP A 321 33.01 19.30 29.22
CA ASP A 321 32.91 19.94 27.90
C ASP A 321 32.55 18.94 26.78
N ALA A 322 33.07 17.71 26.84
CA ALA A 322 32.74 16.64 25.90
C ALA A 322 31.28 16.16 26.06
N TYR A 323 30.82 15.98 27.30
CA TYR A 323 29.43 15.63 27.60
C TYR A 323 28.45 16.73 27.13
N MET A 324 28.80 17.99 27.35
CA MET A 324 28.03 19.14 26.87
C MET A 324 28.06 19.29 25.34
N GLY A 325 29.09 18.77 24.67
CA GLY A 325 29.12 18.58 23.22
C GLY A 325 28.07 17.57 22.77
N LEU A 326 28.08 16.38 23.35
CA LEU A 326 27.17 15.29 23.00
C LEU A 326 25.69 15.65 23.25
N LEU A 327 25.39 16.38 24.34
CA LEU A 327 24.03 16.89 24.59
C LEU A 327 23.55 17.88 23.52
N ARG A 328 24.45 18.72 23.00
CA ARG A 328 24.11 19.66 21.93
C ARG A 328 23.81 18.92 20.63
N ASP A 329 24.60 17.89 20.31
CA ASP A 329 24.40 17.06 19.12
C ASP A 329 23.09 16.25 19.20
N TYR A 330 22.78 15.69 20.38
CA TYR A 330 21.50 15.02 20.61
C TYR A 330 20.31 15.96 20.43
N LYS A 331 20.39 17.17 21.00
CA LYS A 331 19.33 18.17 20.87
C LYS A 331 19.17 18.66 19.43
N ALA A 332 20.27 18.81 18.69
CA ALA A 332 20.23 19.14 17.27
C ALA A 332 19.52 18.03 16.46
N MET A 333 19.87 16.76 16.72
CA MET A 333 19.22 15.61 16.08
C MET A 333 17.72 15.53 16.41
N GLU A 334 17.33 15.77 17.66
CA GLU A 334 15.93 15.80 18.08
C GLU A 334 15.14 16.89 17.34
N THR A 335 15.71 18.09 17.19
CA THR A 335 15.08 19.17 16.41
C THR A 335 14.94 18.82 14.92
N GLN A 336 15.91 18.10 14.35
CA GLN A 336 15.86 17.64 12.97
C GLN A 336 14.77 16.57 12.79
N CYS A 337 14.67 15.59 13.69
CA CYS A 337 13.59 14.60 13.67
C CYS A 337 12.20 15.25 13.79
N ALA A 338 12.07 16.25 14.66
CA ALA A 338 10.83 17.01 14.81
C ALA A 338 10.47 17.81 13.55
N ALA A 339 11.46 18.37 12.85
CA ALA A 339 11.25 19.07 11.58
C ALA A 339 10.76 18.12 10.47
N VAL A 340 11.38 16.95 10.34
CA VAL A 340 10.98 15.92 9.37
C VAL A 340 9.58 15.39 9.67
N ALA A 341 9.23 15.19 10.94
CA ALA A 341 7.87 14.80 11.33
C ALA A 341 6.81 15.83 10.92
N LYS A 342 7.10 17.14 11.11
CA LYS A 342 6.21 18.22 10.67
C LYS A 342 6.05 18.27 9.15
N GLU A 343 7.12 18.03 8.40
CA GLU A 343 7.05 18.00 6.93
C GLU A 343 6.21 16.83 6.42
N ARG A 344 6.37 15.65 7.02
CA ARG A 344 5.52 14.48 6.74
C ARG A 344 4.04 14.79 7.00
N ASP A 345 3.74 15.40 8.14
CA ASP A 345 2.36 15.71 8.53
C ASP A 345 1.75 16.78 7.61
N ALA A 346 2.54 17.76 7.16
CA ALA A 346 2.12 18.74 6.16
C ALA A 346 1.82 18.09 4.81
N MET A 347 2.65 17.14 4.35
CA MET A 347 2.40 16.39 3.11
C MET A 347 1.15 15.51 3.23
N ALA A 348 0.93 14.85 4.38
CA ALA A 348 -0.29 14.08 4.62
C ALA A 348 -1.54 14.97 4.57
N GLY A 349 -1.46 16.18 5.14
CA GLY A 349 -2.52 17.19 5.05
C GLY A 349 -2.84 17.58 3.61
N GLN A 350 -1.81 17.85 2.78
CA GLN A 350 -1.98 18.18 1.36
C GLN A 350 -2.61 17.04 0.55
N GLN A 351 -2.19 15.79 0.80
CA GLN A 351 -2.79 14.63 0.15
C GLN A 351 -4.28 14.50 0.49
N GLN A 352 -4.64 14.73 1.76
CA GLN A 352 -6.04 14.69 2.18
C GLN A 352 -6.86 15.80 1.55
N THR A 353 -6.30 17.01 1.39
CA THR A 353 -6.99 18.13 0.72
C THR A 353 -7.26 17.80 -0.75
N PHE A 354 -6.26 17.25 -1.44
CA PHE A 354 -6.41 16.86 -2.85
C PHE A 354 -7.44 15.75 -3.06
N LEU A 355 -7.52 14.77 -2.14
CA LEU A 355 -8.56 13.74 -2.19
C LEU A 355 -9.96 14.32 -2.02
N LEU A 356 -10.13 15.33 -1.16
CA LEU A 356 -11.40 16.04 -1.02
C LEU A 356 -11.76 16.83 -2.29
N GLU A 357 -10.79 17.53 -2.90
CA GLU A 357 -11.02 18.25 -4.16
C GLU A 357 -11.42 17.31 -5.30
N LEU A 358 -10.78 16.15 -5.42
CA LEU A 358 -11.17 15.11 -6.40
C LEU A 358 -12.57 14.56 -6.11
N GLN A 359 -12.91 14.38 -4.84
CA GLN A 359 -14.24 13.92 -4.44
C GLN A 359 -15.30 14.97 -4.81
N ASP A 360 -15.06 16.25 -4.54
CA ASP A 360 -15.97 17.33 -4.90
C ASP A 360 -16.14 17.46 -6.41
N LEU A 361 -15.06 17.26 -7.19
CA LEU A 361 -15.10 17.30 -8.65
C LEU A 361 -15.93 16.14 -9.23
N LEU A 362 -15.83 14.95 -8.63
CA LEU A 362 -16.64 13.78 -9.00
C LEU A 362 -18.12 13.94 -8.61
N HIS A 363 -18.41 14.50 -7.44
CA HIS A 363 -19.78 14.73 -6.99
C HIS A 363 -20.44 15.92 -7.71
N GLY A 364 -19.67 16.92 -8.14
CA GLY A 364 -20.14 18.05 -8.95
C GLY A 364 -20.57 17.66 -10.38
N THR A 365 -20.08 16.53 -10.91
CA THR A 365 -20.46 16.03 -12.25
C THR A 365 -21.72 15.16 -12.28
N HIS A 366 -22.31 14.84 -11.13
CA HIS A 366 -23.58 14.14 -11.04
C HIS A 366 -24.71 15.10 -10.64
N GLY A 367 -25.06 16.00 -11.58
CA GLY A 367 -26.34 16.68 -11.54
C GLY A 367 -27.48 15.64 -11.53
N PRO A 368 -28.60 15.89 -10.82
CA PRO A 368 -29.68 14.92 -10.72
C PRO A 368 -30.21 14.59 -12.11
N ILE A 369 -30.07 13.34 -12.52
CA ILE A 369 -30.71 12.83 -13.73
C ILE A 369 -32.22 12.94 -13.48
N PRO A 370 -32.98 13.72 -14.27
CA PRO A 370 -34.42 13.76 -14.10
C PRO A 370 -34.95 12.35 -14.34
N ALA A 371 -35.68 11.83 -13.36
CA ALA A 371 -36.36 10.55 -13.46
C ALA A 371 -37.25 10.60 -14.70
N SER A 372 -36.89 9.81 -15.70
CA SER A 372 -37.71 9.58 -16.88
C SER A 372 -38.86 8.68 -16.46
N ASP A 373 -39.98 9.28 -16.06
CA ASP A 373 -41.26 8.59 -15.92
C ASP A 373 -41.63 7.98 -17.26
N ALA A 374 -41.46 6.66 -17.34
CA ALA A 374 -41.98 5.86 -18.43
C ALA A 374 -43.44 5.53 -18.12
N ASP A 375 -44.37 6.27 -18.73
CA ASP A 375 -45.71 5.76 -18.95
C ASP A 375 -46.38 6.38 -20.19
N GLY A 376 -46.87 5.51 -21.08
CA GLY A 376 -48.08 5.74 -21.89
C GLY A 376 -48.05 6.64 -23.13
N SER A 377 -48.08 5.97 -24.30
CA SER A 377 -49.10 6.17 -25.36
C SER A 377 -49.12 7.46 -26.24
N LEU A 378 -48.78 7.25 -27.52
CA LEU A 378 -49.38 7.75 -28.78
C LEU A 378 -49.93 9.19 -28.86
N THR A 379 -49.32 10.03 -29.72
CA THR A 379 -49.94 10.62 -30.95
C THR A 379 -48.99 11.64 -31.63
N PRO A 380 -48.96 11.75 -32.98
CA PRO A 380 -48.22 12.79 -33.66
C PRO A 380 -49.10 14.04 -33.81
N ARG A 381 -48.60 15.20 -33.36
CA ARG A 381 -49.26 16.48 -33.65
C ARG A 381 -48.23 17.57 -33.89
N THR A 382 -48.27 18.06 -35.12
CA THR A 382 -47.75 19.34 -35.60
C THR A 382 -48.22 20.51 -34.73
N ALA A 383 -47.29 21.37 -34.32
CA ALA A 383 -47.47 22.84 -34.27
C ALA A 383 -46.17 23.53 -33.82
N ALA A 384 -45.85 24.62 -34.49
CA ALA A 384 -44.88 25.62 -34.11
C ALA A 384 -45.18 26.20 -32.71
N THR A 385 -44.14 26.61 -31.97
CA THR A 385 -43.90 27.99 -31.53
C THR A 385 -42.73 28.07 -30.54
N ASP A 386 -42.05 29.20 -30.64
CA ASP A 386 -41.05 29.81 -29.77
C ASP A 386 -40.93 29.28 -28.34
N GLY A 387 -39.69 29.01 -27.93
CA GLY A 387 -39.32 28.72 -26.56
C GLY A 387 -37.81 28.74 -26.39
N ILE A 388 -37.29 29.93 -26.08
CA ILE A 388 -35.91 30.23 -25.70
C ILE A 388 -35.38 29.14 -24.76
N SER A 389 -34.49 28.28 -25.26
CA SER A 389 -33.69 27.39 -24.41
C SER A 389 -32.26 27.87 -24.48
N ALA A 390 -31.78 28.36 -23.35
CA ALA A 390 -30.46 28.90 -23.15
C ALA A 390 -29.41 27.88 -23.59
N ALA A 391 -28.78 28.17 -24.74
CA ALA A 391 -27.48 27.64 -25.08
C ALA A 391 -26.48 28.17 -24.03
N VAL A 392 -26.35 27.45 -22.92
CA VAL A 392 -25.20 27.55 -22.04
C VAL A 392 -24.03 27.07 -22.90
N GLY A 393 -23.26 28.06 -23.37
CA GLY A 393 -22.15 27.88 -24.28
C GLY A 393 -21.13 26.92 -23.69
N TRP A 394 -20.86 25.85 -24.45
CA TRP A 394 -19.67 25.01 -24.33
C TRP A 394 -18.43 25.73 -24.88
N ASP A 395 -18.35 27.05 -24.75
CA ASP A 395 -17.17 27.86 -25.07
C ASP A 395 -16.19 27.76 -23.90
N SER A 396 -15.65 26.57 -23.66
CA SER A 396 -14.55 26.38 -22.71
C SER A 396 -13.33 25.79 -23.40
N LEU A 397 -12.74 26.61 -24.27
CA LEU A 397 -11.36 26.42 -24.72
C LEU A 397 -10.36 26.46 -23.53
N LYS A 398 -10.79 26.93 -22.35
CA LYS A 398 -10.06 26.84 -21.08
C LYS A 398 -9.97 25.41 -20.55
N ASP A 399 -10.93 24.54 -20.83
CA ASP A 399 -10.93 23.16 -20.32
C ASP A 399 -9.94 22.25 -21.05
N ALA A 400 -9.62 22.55 -22.32
CA ALA A 400 -8.61 21.79 -23.06
C ALA A 400 -7.18 22.07 -22.58
N ALA A 401 -6.90 23.31 -22.14
CA ALA A 401 -5.64 23.67 -21.49
C ALA A 401 -5.55 23.04 -20.08
N SER A 402 -6.66 23.12 -19.32
CA SER A 402 -6.82 22.47 -18.02
C SER A 402 -6.57 20.95 -18.08
N LEU A 403 -7.08 20.27 -19.11
CA LEU A 403 -6.89 18.82 -19.28
C LEU A 403 -5.42 18.44 -19.55
N LYS A 404 -4.71 19.23 -20.36
CA LYS A 404 -3.27 19.01 -20.62
C LYS A 404 -2.41 19.29 -19.38
N ASP A 405 -2.82 20.23 -18.55
CA ASP A 405 -2.16 20.54 -17.28
C ASP A 405 -2.45 19.45 -16.24
N ALA A 406 -3.69 18.96 -16.15
CA ALA A 406 -4.05 17.81 -15.33
C ALA A 406 -3.28 16.55 -15.74
N ALA A 407 -3.15 16.27 -17.04
CA ALA A 407 -2.37 15.13 -17.53
C ALA A 407 -0.88 15.24 -17.17
N ARG A 408 -0.29 16.45 -17.28
CA ARG A 408 1.09 16.69 -16.84
C ARG A 408 1.26 16.50 -15.33
N GLN A 409 0.30 16.99 -14.55
CA GLN A 409 0.32 16.88 -13.09
C GLN A 409 0.19 15.42 -12.63
N ILE A 410 -0.67 14.62 -13.29
CA ILE A 410 -0.78 13.16 -13.03
C ILE A 410 0.54 12.46 -13.36
N GLN A 411 1.19 12.81 -14.48
CA GLN A 411 2.48 12.23 -14.87
C GLN A 411 3.58 12.57 -13.84
N GLU A 412 3.62 13.82 -13.38
CA GLU A 412 4.59 14.27 -12.35
C GLU A 412 4.34 13.56 -11.01
N GLN A 413 3.07 13.42 -10.60
CA GLN A 413 2.70 12.69 -9.39
C GLN A 413 3.06 11.21 -9.47
N ARG A 414 2.88 10.56 -10.63
CA ARG A 414 3.32 9.17 -10.83
C ARG A 414 4.83 9.01 -10.66
N LEU A 415 5.60 9.95 -11.19
CA LEU A 415 7.06 9.98 -11.00
C LEU A 415 7.46 10.17 -9.54
N ARG A 416 6.82 11.11 -8.83
CA ARG A 416 7.07 11.30 -7.38
C ARG A 416 6.66 10.09 -6.55
N PHE A 417 5.58 9.41 -6.91
CA PHE A 417 5.14 8.20 -6.21
C PHE A 417 6.17 7.08 -6.34
N VAL A 418 6.75 6.89 -7.53
CA VAL A 418 7.82 5.90 -7.75
C VAL A 418 9.06 6.27 -6.91
N GLN A 419 9.45 7.54 -6.87
CA GLN A 419 10.57 8.01 -6.03
C GLN A 419 10.34 7.74 -4.54
N LEU A 420 9.15 8.07 -4.03
CA LEU A 420 8.78 7.79 -2.63
C LEU A 420 8.73 6.29 -2.33
N GLN A 421 8.30 5.47 -3.28
CA GLN A 421 8.33 4.01 -3.14
C GLN A 421 9.76 3.49 -3.02
N ASP A 422 10.69 4.04 -3.80
CA ASP A 422 12.12 3.71 -3.74
C ASP A 422 12.74 4.15 -2.41
N GLU A 423 12.41 5.35 -1.91
CA GLU A 423 12.85 5.85 -0.60
C GLU A 423 12.28 5.01 0.56
N LEU A 424 11.01 4.61 0.49
CA LEU A 424 10.40 3.71 1.48
C LEU A 424 11.09 2.34 1.47
N MET A 425 11.44 1.83 0.29
CA MET A 425 12.20 0.58 0.17
C MET A 425 13.62 0.71 0.72
N LEU A 426 14.29 1.85 0.52
CA LEU A 426 15.61 2.13 1.11
C LEU A 426 15.56 2.21 2.63
N THR A 427 14.63 3.00 3.17
CA THR A 427 14.44 3.13 4.62
C THR A 427 14.03 1.80 5.25
N ARG A 428 13.17 0.98 4.61
CA ARG A 428 12.86 -0.38 5.07
C ARG A 428 14.10 -1.29 5.09
N ARG A 429 14.98 -1.19 4.09
CA ARG A 429 16.25 -1.95 4.08
C ARG A 429 17.18 -1.48 5.19
N GLU A 430 17.28 -0.18 5.43
CA GLU A 430 18.04 0.40 6.55
C GLU A 430 17.47 -0.02 7.90
N LEU A 431 16.15 -0.01 8.07
CA LEU A 431 15.48 -0.46 9.29
C LEU A 431 15.70 -1.98 9.49
N MET A 432 15.68 -2.78 8.43
CA MET A 432 16.04 -4.21 8.48
C MET A 432 17.53 -4.43 8.75
N ARG A 433 18.41 -3.50 8.38
CA ARG A 433 19.83 -3.52 8.75
C ARG A 433 20.00 -3.13 10.22
N LEU A 434 19.40 -2.03 10.66
CA LEU A 434 19.38 -1.58 12.06
C LEU A 434 18.74 -2.61 12.98
N ARG A 435 17.69 -3.32 12.54
CA ARG A 435 17.09 -4.44 13.28
C ARG A 435 18.00 -5.65 13.33
N ARG A 436 18.85 -5.88 12.32
CA ARG A 436 19.91 -6.90 12.36
C ARG A 436 21.08 -6.47 13.26
N PHE A 437 21.42 -5.18 13.32
CA PHE A 437 22.41 -4.64 14.24
C PHE A 437 21.92 -4.54 15.69
N LYS A 438 20.61 -4.35 15.90
CA LYS A 438 19.93 -4.43 17.21
C LYS A 438 19.45 -5.85 17.53
N GLY A 439 19.70 -6.79 16.61
CA GLY A 439 19.44 -8.22 16.73
C GLY A 439 20.65 -8.97 17.24
N GLY A 440 21.22 -8.53 18.37
CA GLY A 440 21.69 -9.51 19.34
C GLY A 440 20.50 -10.40 19.73
N PRO A 441 20.72 -11.69 20.05
CA PRO A 441 19.66 -12.68 20.16
C PRO A 441 18.56 -12.14 21.07
N SER A 442 17.37 -11.95 20.49
CA SER A 442 16.19 -11.53 21.22
C SER A 442 15.98 -12.50 22.38
N GLU A 443 16.01 -11.94 23.58
CA GLU A 443 15.53 -12.53 24.81
C GLU A 443 14.14 -13.13 24.58
N GLU A 444 14.06 -14.46 24.58
CA GLU A 444 12.87 -15.18 25.04
C GLU A 444 13.22 -16.58 25.59
N GLY A 445 14.46 -16.76 26.02
CA GLY A 445 14.91 -17.92 26.76
C GLY A 445 15.95 -17.50 27.78
N LEU A 446 15.81 -17.97 29.02
CA LEU A 446 16.88 -17.99 30.01
C LEU A 446 18.19 -18.37 29.29
N GLY A 447 19.23 -17.55 29.44
CA GLY A 447 20.51 -17.81 28.79
C GLY A 447 20.98 -19.23 29.08
N VAL A 448 21.73 -19.86 28.18
CA VAL A 448 22.12 -21.28 28.28
C VAL A 448 22.69 -21.64 29.67
N GLN A 449 23.45 -20.72 30.27
CA GLN A 449 24.01 -20.87 31.61
C GLN A 449 22.96 -20.78 32.74
N GLN A 450 21.98 -19.89 32.61
CA GLN A 450 20.85 -19.78 33.55
C GLN A 450 19.91 -20.98 33.44
N LEU A 451 19.67 -21.48 32.21
CA LEU A 451 18.89 -22.69 31.97
C LEU A 451 19.60 -23.92 32.57
N GLN A 452 20.93 -23.99 32.43
CA GLN A 452 21.73 -25.08 33.01
C GLN A 452 21.78 -25.01 34.54
N TYR A 453 21.89 -23.82 35.11
CA TYR A 453 21.77 -23.63 36.56
C TYR A 453 20.38 -24.07 37.05
N LEU A 454 19.31 -23.62 36.38
CA LEU A 454 17.94 -23.98 36.73
C LEU A 454 17.70 -25.49 36.64
N ARG A 455 18.23 -26.15 35.59
CA ARG A 455 18.21 -27.62 35.47
C ARG A 455 18.88 -28.29 36.67
N SER A 456 20.07 -27.84 37.05
CA SER A 456 20.81 -28.43 38.18
C SER A 456 20.06 -28.30 39.51
N VAL A 457 19.45 -27.14 39.76
CA VAL A 457 18.65 -26.88 40.97
C VAL A 457 17.40 -27.75 40.98
N VAL A 458 16.71 -27.88 39.85
CA VAL A 458 15.50 -28.70 39.75
C VAL A 458 15.83 -30.19 39.88
N VAL A 459 16.93 -30.67 39.30
CA VAL A 459 17.42 -32.05 39.49
C VAL A 459 17.70 -32.30 40.96
N GLN A 460 18.42 -31.40 41.62
CA GLN A 460 18.75 -31.53 43.05
C GLN A 460 17.49 -31.54 43.93
N LEU A 461 16.51 -30.69 43.63
CA LEU A 461 15.20 -30.68 44.29
C LEU A 461 14.46 -32.00 44.09
N LEU A 462 14.33 -32.47 42.84
CA LEU A 462 13.67 -33.74 42.54
C LEU A 462 14.35 -34.95 43.19
N CYS A 463 15.69 -34.94 43.29
CA CYS A 463 16.45 -35.97 44.01
C CYS A 463 16.26 -35.89 45.54
N SER A 464 15.99 -34.71 46.09
CA SER A 464 15.76 -34.51 47.53
C SER A 464 14.32 -34.77 47.96
N LEU A 465 13.36 -34.77 47.02
CA LEU A 465 11.96 -35.06 47.28
C LEU A 465 11.77 -36.57 47.49
N SER A 466 11.30 -36.96 48.68
CA SER A 466 11.02 -38.35 49.02
C SER A 466 9.71 -38.89 48.41
N ASP A 467 8.85 -38.03 47.87
CA ASP A 467 7.56 -38.44 47.30
C ASP A 467 7.66 -38.77 45.80
N VAL A 468 7.72 -40.08 45.54
CA VAL A 468 7.82 -40.65 44.19
C VAL A 468 6.63 -40.27 43.29
N ARG A 469 5.44 -40.03 43.87
CA ARG A 469 4.24 -39.71 43.07
C ARG A 469 4.34 -38.32 42.49
N VAL A 470 4.79 -37.36 43.30
CA VAL A 470 4.99 -35.96 42.89
C VAL A 470 6.07 -35.87 41.82
N VAL A 471 7.21 -36.54 42.04
CA VAL A 471 8.30 -36.58 41.05
C VAL A 471 7.82 -37.21 39.73
N ARG A 472 7.04 -38.29 39.76
CA ARG A 472 6.51 -38.95 38.56
C ARG A 472 5.56 -38.07 37.73
N HIS A 473 4.82 -37.16 38.37
CA HIS A 473 3.89 -36.25 37.69
C HIS A 473 4.57 -34.97 37.19
N LEU A 474 5.58 -34.47 37.93
CA LEU A 474 6.32 -33.26 37.57
C LEU A 474 7.41 -33.53 36.51
N LEU A 475 8.02 -34.70 36.52
CA LEU A 475 9.16 -35.02 35.64
C LEU A 475 8.84 -34.85 34.14
N PRO A 476 7.69 -35.29 33.59
CA PRO A 476 7.37 -35.08 32.17
C PRO A 476 7.19 -33.59 31.81
N VAL A 477 6.59 -32.81 32.70
CA VAL A 477 6.36 -31.37 32.49
C VAL A 477 7.68 -30.60 32.54
N LEU A 478 8.50 -30.88 33.54
CA LEU A 478 9.81 -30.25 33.70
C LEU A 478 10.79 -30.71 32.60
N SER A 479 10.69 -31.95 32.13
CA SER A 479 11.43 -32.46 30.98
C SER A 479 11.08 -31.71 29.69
N ALA A 480 9.79 -31.45 29.44
CA ALA A 480 9.35 -30.69 28.27
C ALA A 480 9.80 -29.23 28.32
N LEU A 481 9.77 -28.60 29.50
CA LEU A 481 10.11 -27.19 29.67
C LEU A 481 11.62 -26.94 29.71
N LEU A 482 12.35 -27.77 30.46
CA LEU A 482 13.78 -27.56 30.69
C LEU A 482 14.66 -28.38 29.76
N LYS A 483 14.16 -29.41 29.07
CA LYS A 483 14.95 -30.35 28.24
C LYS A 483 16.10 -30.97 29.04
N PHE A 484 15.77 -31.84 30.00
CA PHE A 484 16.76 -32.57 30.79
C PHE A 484 17.66 -33.45 29.91
N THR A 485 18.92 -33.58 30.30
CA THR A 485 19.85 -34.52 29.67
C THR A 485 19.65 -35.94 30.20
N ASP A 486 20.17 -36.94 29.48
CA ASP A 486 20.09 -38.34 29.94
C ASP A 486 20.81 -38.54 31.28
N ASP A 487 21.84 -37.76 31.57
CA ASP A 487 22.55 -37.81 32.84
C ASP A 487 21.72 -37.23 34.00
N ASP A 488 20.96 -36.16 33.75
CA ASP A 488 20.00 -35.60 34.71
C ASP A 488 18.90 -36.62 35.04
N LEU A 489 18.36 -37.30 34.03
CA LEU A 489 17.33 -38.32 34.21
C LEU A 489 17.87 -39.55 34.95
N LYS A 490 19.11 -39.97 34.68
CA LYS A 490 19.79 -41.02 35.45
C LYS A 490 20.00 -40.62 36.91
N ALA A 491 20.39 -39.37 37.18
CA ALA A 491 20.55 -38.88 38.54
C ALA A 491 19.22 -38.90 39.31
N ILE A 492 18.12 -38.46 38.69
CA ILE A 492 16.79 -38.46 39.32
C ILE A 492 16.29 -39.89 39.55
N THR A 493 16.44 -40.79 38.57
CA THR A 493 15.96 -42.18 38.68
C THR A 493 16.77 -43.03 39.66
N THR A 494 18.05 -42.73 39.86
CA THR A 494 18.89 -43.39 40.88
C THR A 494 18.64 -42.85 42.28
N ALA A 495 18.28 -41.57 42.41
CA ALA A 495 17.95 -40.94 43.69
C ALA A 495 16.56 -41.35 44.22
N ILE A 496 15.59 -41.64 43.34
CA ILE A 496 14.30 -42.21 43.73
C ILE A 496 14.58 -43.60 44.30
N PRO A 497 14.41 -43.82 45.62
CA PRO A 497 14.55 -45.15 46.18
C PRO A 497 13.50 -46.01 45.47
N GLN A 498 13.90 -47.16 44.94
CA GLN A 498 12.95 -48.19 44.51
C GLN A 498 12.27 -48.75 45.77
N GLY A 499 11.43 -47.92 46.39
CA GLY A 499 10.61 -48.22 47.54
C GLY A 499 9.53 -49.19 47.11
N THR A 500 9.84 -50.46 47.32
CA THR A 500 8.90 -51.57 47.51
C THR A 500 7.99 -51.89 46.33
N ARG A 501 8.60 -52.59 45.37
CA ARG A 501 7.98 -53.75 44.72
C ARG A 501 7.60 -54.77 45.82
N ASN A 502 6.52 -54.55 46.56
CA ASN A 502 5.90 -55.54 47.45
C ASN A 502 4.54 -55.06 47.99
N ARG A 503 3.51 -55.85 47.63
CA ARG A 503 2.13 -55.94 48.14
C ARG A 503 1.11 -54.91 47.68
#